data_AF-A0A3A0BJ01-F1
#
_entry.id   AF-A0A3A0BJ01-F1
#
_cell.length_a   1.000
_cell.length_b   1.000
_cell.length_c   1.000
_cell.angle_alpha   90.00
_cell.angle_beta   90.00
_cell.angle_gamma   90.00
#
_symmetry.space_group_name_H-M   'P 1'
#
loop_
_entity.id
_entity.type
_entity.pdbx_description
1 polymer ?
#
loop_
_entity_poly.entity_id
_entity_poly.type
_entity_poly.pdbx_seq_one_letter_code
_entity_poly.pdbx_strand_id
1 'polypeptide(L)'
;MPSSQDPLEQGDDLQSQRRVRLLPLPAWRPLRAISSILLTEIDRRWRAGLRGRAPVSYGWLVVGLGVMGVAQQMVIYSRYDPALSSESAIFPKRVVLPLLLVYLATSLRILRNSTARALVQLRPVVRVDDAQYEAHLRWTLAVPRPDAFLLLALVLSLNIGLYVVQGMTLPLAMAQTLPPEPLAAGFILGTLMMLGWLLLYIVYLCARFSVGLYRLAQKPLLINVLDPYALLPFGRLALQYSLTLVGLILLLVVPLGRPSALDEYLVVILASLGSLLALVIPLWGVHRQMQTAKQEMLAKIHDQFREVQDTLLDGSRFEKAELDDLSERTEKLTRLRKHIWDAPNWPFKTWASTLRAVLAALIPLILVALQEGVKFYVDYLLGPSPGP
;
A
#
# COMPACT_ATOMS: atom_id res chain seq x y z
N MET A 1 28.79 52.85 -58.28
CA MET A 1 29.57 53.04 -57.04
C MET A 1 28.83 52.38 -55.90
N PRO A 2 29.52 51.55 -55.10
CA PRO A 2 28.91 50.66 -54.12
C PRO A 2 28.77 51.35 -52.76
N SER A 3 27.72 51.03 -52.00
CA SER A 3 27.72 51.20 -50.54
C SER A 3 27.49 49.83 -49.91
N SER A 4 28.58 49.26 -49.43
CA SER A 4 28.61 48.09 -48.54
C SER A 4 27.90 48.43 -47.24
N GLN A 5 26.90 47.63 -46.88
CA GLN A 5 26.43 47.54 -45.50
C GLN A 5 26.53 46.07 -45.06
N ASP A 6 27.43 45.86 -44.11
CA ASP A 6 27.70 44.59 -43.44
C ASP A 6 26.49 44.12 -42.62
N PRO A 7 26.16 42.82 -42.64
CA PRO A 7 25.34 42.18 -41.63
C PRO A 7 26.22 41.24 -40.79
N LEU A 8 26.97 41.82 -39.85
CA LEU A 8 27.72 41.07 -38.84
C LEU A 8 27.55 41.75 -37.48
N GLU A 9 26.43 41.49 -36.80
CA GLU A 9 26.31 41.62 -35.33
C GLU A 9 24.91 41.18 -34.86
N GLN A 10 24.63 39.87 -34.92
CA GLN A 10 23.45 39.33 -34.25
C GLN A 10 23.67 37.86 -33.89
N GLY A 11 24.66 37.60 -33.03
CA GLY A 11 25.11 36.23 -32.75
C GLY A 11 25.55 35.92 -31.33
N ASP A 12 25.42 36.82 -30.35
CA ASP A 12 26.04 36.61 -29.02
C ASP A 12 25.11 36.66 -27.80
N ASP A 13 23.82 36.94 -27.97
CA ASP A 13 22.92 37.17 -26.82
C ASP A 13 22.15 35.93 -26.31
N LEU A 14 22.35 34.75 -26.92
CA LEU A 14 21.65 33.52 -26.51
C LEU A 14 22.50 32.53 -25.68
N GLN A 15 23.81 32.77 -25.53
CA GLN A 15 24.65 31.93 -24.65
C GLN A 15 24.79 32.46 -23.21
N SER A 16 24.46 33.73 -22.95
CA SER A 16 24.58 34.35 -21.62
C SER A 16 23.44 33.99 -20.64
N GLN A 17 22.30 33.46 -21.14
CA GLN A 17 21.14 33.10 -20.30
C GLN A 17 21.07 31.64 -19.82
N ARG A 18 22.02 30.76 -20.19
CA ARG A 18 22.07 29.36 -19.72
C ARG A 18 23.20 29.06 -18.74
N ARG A 19 23.70 30.05 -18.00
CA ARG A 19 24.31 29.76 -16.70
C ARG A 19 23.20 29.33 -15.75
N VAL A 20 22.90 28.03 -15.77
CA VAL A 20 22.21 27.35 -14.68
C VAL A 20 23.03 27.63 -13.42
N ARG A 21 22.67 28.69 -12.69
CA ARG A 21 23.14 28.91 -11.33
C ARG A 21 22.78 27.63 -10.58
N LEU A 22 23.77 26.79 -10.35
CA LEU A 22 23.76 25.83 -9.26
C LEU A 22 23.65 26.69 -8.00
N LEU A 23 22.41 27.07 -7.66
CA LEU A 23 22.10 27.76 -6.43
C LEU A 23 22.71 26.91 -5.32
N PRO A 24 23.56 27.50 -4.45
CA PRO A 24 24.11 26.78 -3.32
C PRO A 24 22.92 26.17 -2.58
N LEU A 25 22.92 24.84 -2.46
CA LEU A 25 21.88 24.08 -1.77
C LEU A 25 21.57 24.82 -0.46
N PRO A 26 20.38 25.43 -0.29
CA PRO A 26 20.09 26.21 0.89
C PRO A 26 20.30 25.31 2.10
N ALA A 27 21.12 25.77 3.05
CA ALA A 27 21.52 24.99 4.22
C ALA A 27 20.29 24.31 4.85
N TRP A 28 20.14 22.99 4.65
CA TRP A 28 18.97 22.19 5.05
C TRP A 28 18.83 22.01 6.58
N ARG A 29 19.63 22.73 7.38
CA ARG A 29 19.64 22.63 8.85
C ARG A 29 18.37 23.14 9.54
N PRO A 30 17.66 24.21 9.10
CA PRO A 30 16.44 24.66 9.78
C PRO A 30 15.25 23.73 9.52
N LEU A 31 15.21 23.02 8.38
CA LEU A 31 14.13 22.07 8.06
C LEU A 31 14.11 20.83 8.97
N ARG A 32 15.25 20.40 9.53
CA ARG A 32 15.29 19.32 10.53
C ARG A 32 14.72 19.74 11.88
N ALA A 33 14.96 20.99 12.31
CA ALA A 33 14.37 21.52 13.53
C ALA A 33 12.86 21.75 13.37
N ILE A 34 12.43 22.23 12.20
CA ILE A 34 11.01 22.42 11.89
C ILE A 34 10.29 21.08 11.76
N SER A 35 10.92 20.06 11.14
CA SER A 35 10.30 18.73 11.04
C SER A 35 10.20 18.02 12.38
N SER A 36 11.18 18.17 13.28
CA SER A 36 11.10 17.58 14.62
C SER A 36 10.05 18.26 15.49
N ILE A 37 9.93 19.60 15.41
CA ILE A 37 8.89 20.38 16.12
C ILE A 37 7.51 20.10 15.53
N LEU A 38 7.35 20.03 14.21
CA LEU A 38 6.09 19.65 13.58
C LEU A 38 5.73 18.20 13.90
N LEU A 39 6.69 17.28 13.92
CA LEU A 39 6.45 15.89 14.31
C LEU A 39 6.01 15.80 15.77
N THR A 40 6.67 16.49 16.69
CA THR A 40 6.28 16.47 18.11
C THR A 40 4.96 17.18 18.32
N GLU A 41 4.67 18.28 17.64
CA GLU A 41 3.43 19.03 17.80
C GLU A 41 2.23 18.32 17.12
N ILE A 42 2.43 17.71 15.94
CA ILE A 42 1.43 16.85 15.30
C ILE A 42 1.17 15.63 16.17
N ASP A 43 2.20 14.97 16.70
CA ASP A 43 2.06 13.82 17.59
C ASP A 43 1.43 14.23 18.93
N ARG A 44 1.77 15.42 19.48
CA ARG A 44 1.16 15.96 20.69
C ARG A 44 -0.30 16.31 20.49
N ARG A 45 -0.67 17.00 19.40
CA ARG A 45 -2.06 17.30 19.04
C ARG A 45 -2.85 16.03 18.70
N TRP A 46 -2.23 15.04 18.07
CA TRP A 46 -2.84 13.74 17.83
C TRP A 46 -3.09 12.97 19.11
N ARG A 47 -2.09 12.87 19.99
CA ARG A 47 -2.22 12.23 21.30
C ARG A 47 -3.21 12.99 22.17
N ALA A 48 -3.23 14.32 22.14
CA ALA A 48 -4.18 15.14 22.88
C ALA A 48 -5.61 14.99 22.34
N GLY A 49 -5.80 14.95 21.02
CA GLY A 49 -7.10 14.71 20.39
C GLY A 49 -7.64 13.31 20.62
N LEU A 50 -6.76 12.30 20.71
CA LEU A 50 -7.14 10.91 21.04
C LEU A 50 -7.37 10.69 22.54
N ARG A 51 -6.58 11.32 23.43
CA ARG A 51 -6.74 11.20 24.88
C ARG A 51 -7.88 12.06 25.43
N GLY A 52 -8.22 13.16 24.77
CA GLY A 52 -9.15 14.14 25.32
C GLY A 52 -10.63 13.75 25.31
N ARG A 53 -11.04 12.69 24.59
CA ARG A 53 -12.48 12.41 24.39
C ARG A 53 -12.92 10.94 24.35
N ALA A 54 -12.00 9.97 24.34
CA ALA A 54 -12.38 8.57 24.44
C ALA A 54 -12.26 8.12 25.90
N PRO A 55 -13.37 7.81 26.61
CA PRO A 55 -13.32 7.40 28.02
C PRO A 55 -12.59 6.06 28.25
N VAL A 56 -12.27 5.33 27.17
CA VAL A 56 -11.70 3.98 27.22
C VAL A 56 -10.41 3.91 26.40
N SER A 57 -9.38 3.30 26.97
CA SER A 57 -8.12 3.07 26.25
C SER A 57 -8.36 2.15 25.04
N TYR A 58 -7.69 2.40 23.92
CA TYR A 58 -7.86 1.58 22.72
C TYR A 58 -7.61 0.08 22.96
N GLY A 59 -6.71 -0.26 23.89
CA GLY A 59 -6.45 -1.65 24.26
C GLY A 59 -7.67 -2.35 24.82
N TRP A 60 -8.43 -1.67 25.69
CA TRP A 60 -9.68 -2.20 26.25
C TRP A 60 -10.76 -2.40 25.18
N LEU A 61 -10.81 -1.54 24.16
CA LEU A 61 -11.71 -1.73 23.03
C LEU A 61 -11.36 -3.02 22.26
N VAL A 62 -10.09 -3.26 21.96
CA VAL A 62 -9.64 -4.50 21.28
C VAL A 62 -10.00 -5.74 22.10
N VAL A 63 -9.74 -5.70 23.41
CA VAL A 63 -10.09 -6.81 24.32
C VAL A 63 -11.59 -7.03 24.35
N GLY A 64 -12.40 -5.97 24.49
CA GLY A 64 -13.86 -6.05 24.48
C GLY A 64 -14.41 -6.68 23.19
N LEU A 65 -13.87 -6.30 22.03
CA LEU A 65 -14.24 -6.91 20.75
C LEU A 65 -13.90 -8.40 20.69
N GLY A 66 -12.73 -8.79 21.19
CA GLY A 66 -12.32 -10.20 21.28
C GLY A 66 -13.26 -11.01 22.18
N VAL A 67 -13.54 -10.52 23.39
CA VAL A 67 -14.47 -11.17 24.34
C VAL A 67 -15.86 -11.30 23.73
N MET A 68 -16.35 -10.27 23.04
CA MET A 68 -17.65 -10.31 22.38
C MET A 68 -17.69 -11.39 21.27
N GLY A 69 -16.64 -11.52 20.47
CA GLY A 69 -16.53 -12.58 19.47
C GLY A 69 -16.54 -13.98 20.08
N VAL A 70 -15.84 -14.18 21.21
CA VAL A 70 -15.87 -15.46 21.96
C VAL A 70 -17.27 -15.74 22.50
N ALA A 71 -17.92 -14.74 23.11
CA ALA A 71 -19.27 -14.87 23.66
C ALA A 71 -20.28 -15.25 22.58
N GLN A 72 -20.21 -14.64 21.39
CA GLN A 72 -21.07 -15.01 20.26
C GLN A 72 -20.86 -16.47 19.85
N GLN A 73 -19.61 -16.90 19.72
CA GLN A 73 -19.31 -18.30 19.36
C GLN A 73 -19.83 -19.26 20.43
N MET A 74 -19.69 -18.94 21.71
CA MET A 74 -20.26 -19.75 22.80
C MET A 74 -21.80 -19.86 22.72
N VAL A 75 -22.50 -18.77 22.40
CA VAL A 75 -23.96 -18.77 22.23
C VAL A 75 -24.39 -19.65 21.05
N ILE A 76 -23.64 -19.62 19.94
CA ILE A 76 -23.90 -20.48 18.78
C ILE A 76 -23.64 -21.95 19.17
N TYR A 77 -22.44 -22.28 19.64
CA TYR A 77 -22.09 -23.69 19.88
C TYR A 77 -22.90 -24.36 20.99
N SER A 78 -23.17 -23.67 22.10
CA SER A 78 -23.95 -24.23 23.21
C SER A 78 -25.36 -24.69 22.83
N ARG A 79 -25.92 -24.14 21.74
CA ARG A 79 -27.25 -24.50 21.26
C ARG A 79 -27.25 -25.64 20.27
N TYR A 80 -26.24 -25.69 19.40
CA TYR A 80 -26.28 -26.55 18.21
C TYR A 80 -25.37 -27.76 18.28
N ASP A 81 -24.45 -27.82 19.24
CA ASP A 81 -23.62 -29.00 19.50
C ASP A 81 -23.65 -29.33 21.00
N PRO A 82 -24.72 -30.01 21.48
CA PRO A 82 -24.90 -30.30 22.90
C PRO A 82 -23.84 -31.25 23.45
N ALA A 83 -23.12 -31.97 22.60
CA ALA A 83 -22.14 -32.95 23.03
C ALA A 83 -20.75 -32.33 23.24
N LEU A 84 -20.42 -31.19 22.59
CA LEU A 84 -19.05 -30.60 22.57
C LEU A 84 -17.94 -31.62 22.20
N SER A 85 -18.29 -32.84 21.82
CA SER A 85 -17.48 -34.04 22.09
C SER A 85 -16.54 -34.42 20.96
N SER A 86 -16.54 -33.67 19.85
CA SER A 86 -15.48 -33.74 18.84
C SER A 86 -14.57 -32.51 18.94
N GLU A 87 -13.91 -32.37 20.09
CA GLU A 87 -13.11 -31.20 20.48
C GLU A 87 -12.04 -30.79 19.44
N SER A 88 -11.54 -31.70 18.59
CA SER A 88 -10.39 -31.43 17.71
C SER A 88 -10.73 -30.76 16.37
N ALA A 89 -11.90 -31.02 15.77
CA ALA A 89 -12.23 -30.50 14.43
C ALA A 89 -12.87 -29.10 14.45
N ILE A 90 -13.46 -28.70 15.58
CA ILE A 90 -14.26 -27.47 15.67
C ILE A 90 -13.43 -26.28 16.18
N PHE A 91 -12.37 -26.53 16.93
CA PHE A 91 -11.51 -25.50 17.53
C PHE A 91 -11.06 -24.39 16.56
N PRO A 92 -10.53 -24.68 15.34
CA PRO A 92 -10.07 -23.62 14.45
C PRO A 92 -11.20 -22.68 14.02
N LYS A 93 -12.43 -23.18 13.85
CA LYS A 93 -13.60 -22.36 13.46
C LYS A 93 -14.09 -21.47 14.60
N ARG A 94 -13.98 -21.91 15.87
CA ARG A 94 -14.43 -21.14 17.04
C ARG A 94 -13.62 -19.87 17.28
N VAL A 95 -12.34 -19.89 16.90
CA VAL A 95 -11.41 -18.78 17.20
C VAL A 95 -11.36 -17.76 16.05
N VAL A 96 -11.89 -18.07 14.87
CA VAL A 96 -11.83 -17.17 13.70
C VAL A 96 -12.44 -15.82 13.99
N LEU A 97 -13.67 -15.78 14.48
CA LEU A 97 -14.40 -14.54 14.74
C LEU A 97 -13.68 -13.61 15.73
N PRO A 98 -13.32 -14.06 16.96
CA PRO A 98 -12.61 -13.19 17.89
C PRO A 98 -11.24 -12.77 17.36
N LEU A 99 -10.51 -13.68 16.69
CA LEU A 99 -9.22 -13.35 16.08
C LEU A 99 -9.38 -12.29 14.98
N LEU A 100 -10.42 -12.38 14.17
CA LEU A 100 -10.75 -11.46 13.09
C LEU A 100 -11.09 -10.06 13.64
N LEU A 101 -11.90 -9.98 14.69
CA LEU A 101 -12.23 -8.72 15.36
C LEU A 101 -11.00 -8.04 15.95
N VAL A 102 -10.16 -8.81 16.66
CA VAL A 102 -8.90 -8.31 17.23
C VAL A 102 -7.94 -7.87 16.12
N TYR A 103 -7.84 -8.65 15.05
CA TYR A 103 -7.01 -8.34 13.89
C TYR A 103 -7.45 -7.05 13.21
N LEU A 104 -8.75 -6.89 12.92
CA LEU A 104 -9.32 -5.71 12.27
C LEU A 104 -9.08 -4.46 13.10
N ALA A 105 -9.40 -4.48 14.38
CA ALA A 105 -9.14 -3.36 15.27
C ALA A 105 -7.64 -3.02 15.29
N THR A 106 -6.78 -3.98 15.63
CA THR A 106 -5.33 -3.75 15.71
C THR A 106 -4.76 -3.20 14.40
N SER A 107 -5.19 -3.74 13.26
CA SER A 107 -4.79 -3.30 11.93
C SER A 107 -5.20 -1.85 11.64
N LEU A 108 -6.43 -1.45 11.99
CA LEU A 108 -6.89 -0.06 11.83
C LEU A 108 -5.99 0.94 12.55
N ARG A 109 -5.59 0.63 13.79
CA ARG A 109 -4.66 1.48 14.56
C ARG A 109 -3.27 1.51 13.94
N ILE A 110 -2.75 0.34 13.55
CA ILE A 110 -1.41 0.20 12.97
C ILE A 110 -1.32 0.97 11.64
N LEU A 111 -2.30 0.80 10.76
CA LEU A 111 -2.40 1.51 9.48
C LEU A 111 -2.43 3.01 9.72
N ARG A 112 -3.39 3.51 10.51
CA ARG A 112 -3.52 4.96 10.77
C ARG A 112 -2.21 5.59 11.28
N ASN A 113 -1.53 4.94 12.21
CA ASN A 113 -0.28 5.45 12.78
C ASN A 113 0.93 5.33 11.84
N SER A 114 1.00 4.31 11.01
CA SER A 114 2.07 4.19 10.02
C SER A 114 1.89 5.17 8.88
N THR A 115 0.66 5.38 8.41
CA THR A 115 0.32 6.39 7.39
C THR A 115 0.78 7.77 7.81
N ALA A 116 0.41 8.20 9.02
CA ALA A 116 0.79 9.51 9.52
C ALA A 116 2.33 9.68 9.56
N ARG A 117 3.05 8.69 10.12
CA ARG A 117 4.52 8.73 10.19
C ARG A 117 5.17 8.78 8.82
N ALA A 118 4.71 7.94 7.90
CA ALA A 118 5.29 7.86 6.57
C ALA A 118 4.95 9.07 5.70
N LEU A 119 3.75 9.65 5.83
CA LEU A 119 3.45 10.94 5.17
C LEU A 119 4.44 12.02 5.65
N VAL A 120 4.70 12.13 6.95
CA VAL A 120 5.70 13.11 7.42
C VAL A 120 7.10 12.82 6.86
N GLN A 121 7.51 11.54 6.74
CA GLN A 121 8.77 11.18 6.09
C GLN A 121 8.81 11.54 4.59
N LEU A 122 7.66 11.62 3.92
CA LEU A 122 7.55 11.98 2.51
C LEU A 122 7.56 13.49 2.25
N ARG A 123 7.29 14.32 3.26
CA ARG A 123 7.28 15.79 3.11
C ARG A 123 8.50 16.37 2.36
N PRO A 124 9.76 16.03 2.70
CA PRO A 124 10.93 16.63 2.02
C PRO A 124 11.07 16.24 0.55
N VAL A 125 10.40 15.17 0.11
CA VAL A 125 10.53 14.64 -1.26
C VAL A 125 9.48 15.24 -2.19
N VAL A 126 8.33 15.64 -1.65
CA VAL A 126 7.23 16.16 -2.46
C VAL A 126 7.41 17.66 -2.69
N ARG A 127 7.60 18.09 -3.94
CA ARG A 127 7.77 19.50 -4.35
C ARG A 127 6.42 20.21 -4.49
N VAL A 128 5.68 20.25 -3.39
CA VAL A 128 4.39 20.93 -3.28
C VAL A 128 4.47 21.92 -2.13
N ASP A 129 3.72 23.01 -2.27
CA ASP A 129 3.54 24.01 -1.24
C ASP A 129 3.00 23.41 0.07
N ASP A 130 3.41 23.96 1.21
CA ASP A 130 3.06 23.43 2.53
C ASP A 130 1.54 23.41 2.74
N ALA A 131 0.83 24.47 2.34
CA ALA A 131 -0.62 24.54 2.51
C ALA A 131 -1.36 23.45 1.72
N GLN A 132 -0.93 23.18 0.48
CA GLN A 132 -1.48 22.11 -0.35
C GLN A 132 -1.15 20.73 0.22
N TYR A 133 0.07 20.55 0.74
CA TYR A 133 0.49 19.30 1.38
C TYR A 133 -0.32 19.02 2.65
N GLU A 134 -0.53 20.03 3.49
CA GLU A 134 -1.36 19.92 4.70
C GLU A 134 -2.84 19.67 4.40
N ALA A 135 -3.39 20.30 3.35
CA ALA A 135 -4.75 20.02 2.88
C ALA A 135 -4.87 18.55 2.44
N HIS A 136 -3.88 18.04 1.72
CA HIS A 136 -3.81 16.63 1.33
C HIS A 136 -3.70 15.70 2.55
N LEU A 137 -2.83 16.03 3.51
CA LEU A 137 -2.66 15.26 4.75
C LEU A 137 -3.97 15.19 5.55
N ARG A 138 -4.67 16.32 5.70
CA ARG A 138 -5.97 16.38 6.37
C ARG A 138 -7.01 15.54 5.65
N TRP A 139 -7.12 15.65 4.32
CA TRP A 139 -8.06 14.84 3.55
C TRP A 139 -7.76 13.34 3.66
N THR A 140 -6.48 12.96 3.62
CA THR A 140 -6.06 11.55 3.68
C THR A 140 -6.27 10.96 5.08
N LEU A 141 -5.96 11.69 6.16
CA LEU A 141 -6.05 11.20 7.54
C LEU A 141 -7.42 11.40 8.21
N ALA A 142 -8.20 12.41 7.79
CA ALA A 142 -9.53 12.64 8.32
C ALA A 142 -10.54 11.80 7.54
N VAL A 143 -11.07 10.78 8.20
CA VAL A 143 -12.19 10.01 7.68
C VAL A 143 -13.47 10.80 7.97
N PRO A 144 -14.26 11.19 6.95
CA PRO A 144 -15.55 11.81 7.17
C PRO A 144 -16.44 10.88 7.99
N ARG A 145 -17.04 11.41 9.06
CA ARG A 145 -18.09 10.70 9.81
C ARG A 145 -19.24 10.18 8.93
N PRO A 146 -19.75 10.92 7.92
CA PRO A 146 -20.85 10.40 7.10
C PRO A 146 -20.48 9.09 6.39
N ASP A 147 -19.24 8.95 5.89
CA ASP A 147 -18.80 7.73 5.23
C ASP A 147 -18.89 6.52 6.15
N ALA A 148 -18.51 6.67 7.43
CA ALA A 148 -18.61 5.60 8.42
C ALA A 148 -20.07 5.19 8.71
N PHE A 149 -21.00 6.16 8.74
CA PHE A 149 -22.42 5.89 8.91
C PHE A 149 -23.05 5.26 7.67
N LEU A 150 -22.64 5.67 6.47
CA LEU A 150 -23.10 5.07 5.21
C LEU A 150 -22.66 3.60 5.12
N LEU A 151 -21.41 3.30 5.49
CA LEU A 151 -20.93 1.92 5.55
C LEU A 151 -21.70 1.10 6.59
N LEU A 152 -22.00 1.68 7.76
CA LEU A 152 -22.80 1.01 8.78
C LEU A 152 -24.22 0.72 8.29
N ALA A 153 -24.88 1.71 7.67
CA ALA A 153 -26.21 1.57 7.10
C ALA A 153 -26.24 0.51 5.98
N LEU A 154 -25.21 0.48 5.12
CA LEU A 154 -25.07 -0.54 4.09
C LEU A 154 -24.98 -1.95 4.69
N VAL A 155 -24.14 -2.13 5.72
CA VAL A 155 -23.98 -3.43 6.39
C VAL A 155 -25.25 -3.84 7.11
N LEU A 156 -25.92 -2.91 7.79
CA LEU A 156 -27.20 -3.15 8.47
C LEU A 156 -28.25 -3.64 7.47
N SER A 157 -28.44 -2.91 6.36
CA SER A 157 -29.39 -3.28 5.31
C SER A 157 -29.07 -4.65 4.69
N LEU A 158 -27.79 -4.94 4.44
CA LEU A 158 -27.35 -6.24 3.92
C LEU A 158 -27.66 -7.37 4.90
N ASN A 159 -27.33 -7.21 6.19
CA ASN A 159 -27.57 -8.25 7.20
C ASN A 159 -29.07 -8.50 7.40
N ILE A 160 -29.91 -7.45 7.43
CA ILE A 160 -31.37 -7.60 7.53
C ILE A 160 -31.91 -8.32 6.29
N GLY A 161 -31.51 -7.88 5.10
CA GLY A 161 -31.97 -8.48 3.84
C GLY A 161 -31.61 -9.97 3.73
N LEU A 162 -30.36 -10.33 4.01
CA LEU A 162 -29.89 -11.72 3.87
C LEU A 162 -30.42 -12.62 4.98
N TYR A 163 -30.33 -12.23 6.25
CA TYR A 163 -30.60 -13.15 7.36
C TYR A 163 -32.02 -13.09 7.90
N VAL A 164 -32.67 -11.91 7.85
CA VAL A 164 -34.02 -11.75 8.38
C VAL A 164 -35.06 -11.97 7.29
N VAL A 165 -34.86 -11.37 6.10
CA VAL A 165 -35.85 -11.45 5.01
C VAL A 165 -35.69 -12.73 4.19
N GLN A 166 -34.46 -13.06 3.76
CA GLN A 166 -34.21 -14.26 2.94
C GLN A 166 -34.00 -15.53 3.77
N GLY A 167 -33.77 -15.41 5.08
CA GLY A 167 -33.52 -16.57 5.95
C GLY A 167 -32.24 -17.32 5.61
N MET A 168 -31.22 -16.63 5.04
CA MET A 168 -29.95 -17.27 4.71
C MET A 168 -29.25 -17.82 5.96
N THR A 169 -28.43 -18.84 5.76
CA THR A 169 -27.61 -19.41 6.83
C THR A 169 -26.52 -18.45 7.26
N LEU A 170 -26.24 -18.44 8.56
CA LEU A 170 -25.26 -17.54 9.16
C LEU A 170 -23.85 -17.96 8.69
N PRO A 171 -23.02 -17.01 8.21
CA PRO A 171 -21.64 -17.28 7.85
C PRO A 171 -20.91 -17.75 9.10
N LEU A 172 -20.02 -18.73 8.95
CA LEU A 172 -19.24 -19.35 10.03
C LEU A 172 -20.04 -20.26 10.99
N ALA A 173 -21.38 -20.31 10.91
CA ALA A 173 -22.23 -21.06 11.86
C ALA A 173 -22.72 -22.42 11.32
N MET A 174 -21.94 -23.09 10.47
CA MET A 174 -22.22 -24.47 10.02
C MET A 174 -23.65 -24.66 9.47
N ALA A 175 -24.09 -23.81 8.55
CA ALA A 175 -25.40 -23.85 7.90
C ALA A 175 -26.62 -23.63 8.82
N GLN A 176 -26.44 -22.95 9.95
CA GLN A 176 -27.55 -22.64 10.87
C GLN A 176 -28.23 -21.32 10.53
N THR A 177 -29.54 -21.25 10.78
CA THR A 177 -30.34 -20.02 10.69
C THR A 177 -30.30 -19.23 12.01
N LEU A 178 -30.88 -18.04 12.02
CA LEU A 178 -31.01 -17.23 13.23
C LEU A 178 -31.83 -17.98 14.30
N PRO A 179 -31.40 -17.94 15.58
CA PRO A 179 -32.18 -18.55 16.66
C PRO A 179 -33.53 -17.85 16.81
N PRO A 180 -34.60 -18.56 17.23
CA PRO A 180 -35.93 -17.97 17.40
C PRO A 180 -36.00 -16.98 18.57
N GLU A 181 -35.05 -17.04 19.50
CA GLU A 181 -35.00 -16.12 20.65
C GLU A 181 -34.48 -14.74 20.23
N PRO A 182 -35.25 -13.66 20.45
CA PRO A 182 -34.93 -12.33 19.92
C PRO A 182 -33.64 -11.74 20.51
N LEU A 183 -33.33 -12.03 21.78
CA LEU A 183 -32.11 -11.56 22.42
C LEU A 183 -30.86 -12.21 21.82
N ALA A 184 -30.89 -13.53 21.59
CA ALA A 184 -29.79 -14.26 20.98
C ALA A 184 -29.61 -13.85 19.51
N ALA A 185 -30.71 -13.73 18.76
CA ALA A 185 -30.70 -13.28 17.37
C ALA A 185 -30.15 -11.85 17.26
N GLY A 186 -30.62 -10.93 18.12
CA GLY A 186 -30.14 -9.55 18.18
C GLY A 186 -28.65 -9.46 18.51
N PHE A 187 -28.14 -10.29 19.42
CA PHE A 187 -26.72 -10.33 19.76
C PHE A 187 -25.84 -10.86 18.60
N ILE A 188 -26.28 -11.93 17.93
CA ILE A 188 -25.60 -12.48 16.75
C ILE A 188 -25.58 -11.46 15.61
N LEU A 189 -26.73 -10.86 15.30
CA LEU A 189 -26.85 -9.82 14.26
C LEU A 189 -26.02 -8.59 14.59
N GLY A 190 -26.04 -8.12 15.84
CA GLY A 190 -25.24 -6.98 16.27
C GLY A 190 -23.74 -7.22 16.09
N THR A 191 -23.26 -8.42 16.41
CA THR A 191 -21.85 -8.77 16.24
C THR A 191 -21.47 -8.94 14.77
N LEU A 192 -22.32 -9.57 13.96
CA LEU A 192 -22.13 -9.65 12.50
C LEU A 192 -22.16 -8.29 11.82
N MET A 193 -23.06 -7.40 12.25
CA MET A 193 -23.12 -6.02 11.75
C MET A 193 -21.82 -5.27 12.08
N MET A 194 -21.34 -5.39 13.32
CA MET A 194 -20.09 -4.76 13.72
C MET A 194 -18.89 -5.34 12.97
N LEU A 195 -18.84 -6.66 12.78
CA LEU A 195 -17.80 -7.32 11.98
C LEU A 195 -17.80 -6.83 10.54
N GLY A 196 -18.97 -6.88 9.87
CA GLY A 196 -19.14 -6.43 8.49
C GLY A 196 -18.78 -4.96 8.33
N TRP A 197 -19.15 -4.12 9.30
CA TRP A 197 -18.78 -2.71 9.33
C TRP A 197 -17.27 -2.53 9.44
N LEU A 198 -16.60 -3.21 10.36
CA LEU A 198 -15.14 -3.14 10.48
C LEU A 198 -14.41 -3.63 9.23
N LEU A 199 -14.93 -4.69 8.59
CA LEU A 199 -14.37 -5.25 7.36
C LEU A 199 -14.50 -4.29 6.18
N LEU A 200 -15.70 -3.73 5.95
CA LEU A 200 -15.86 -2.72 4.90
C LEU A 200 -15.07 -1.45 5.22
N TYR A 201 -14.99 -1.06 6.50
CA TYR A 201 -14.24 0.11 6.91
C TYR A 201 -12.74 -0.03 6.67
N ILE A 202 -12.14 -1.20 6.91
CA ILE A 202 -10.71 -1.41 6.61
C ILE A 202 -10.44 -1.42 5.11
N VAL A 203 -11.31 -2.03 4.31
CA VAL A 203 -11.20 -2.04 2.84
C VAL A 203 -11.33 -0.61 2.29
N TYR A 204 -12.34 0.14 2.77
CA TYR A 204 -12.54 1.55 2.43
C TYR A 204 -11.31 2.39 2.77
N LEU A 205 -10.73 2.20 3.95
CA LEU A 205 -9.52 2.93 4.36
C LEU A 205 -8.34 2.60 3.45
N CYS A 206 -8.07 1.31 3.19
CA CYS A 206 -7.01 0.90 2.27
C CYS A 206 -7.20 1.55 0.88
N ALA A 207 -8.42 1.50 0.32
CA ALA A 207 -8.73 2.13 -0.96
C ALA A 207 -8.50 3.65 -0.94
N ARG A 208 -9.04 4.35 0.08
CA ARG A 208 -8.88 5.80 0.25
C ARG A 208 -7.40 6.18 0.38
N PHE A 209 -6.63 5.45 1.17
CA PHE A 209 -5.20 5.70 1.35
C PHE A 209 -4.40 5.42 0.08
N SER A 210 -4.69 4.34 -0.64
CA SER A 210 -4.06 4.05 -1.93
C SER A 210 -4.33 5.16 -2.95
N VAL A 211 -5.57 5.67 -3.01
CA VAL A 211 -5.92 6.83 -3.86
C VAL A 211 -5.22 8.11 -3.39
N GLY A 212 -5.16 8.36 -2.08
CA GLY A 212 -4.44 9.51 -1.53
C GLY A 212 -2.96 9.50 -1.87
N LEU A 213 -2.29 8.37 -1.63
CA LEU A 213 -0.89 8.18 -2.00
C LEU A 213 -0.67 8.28 -3.50
N TYR A 214 -1.56 7.73 -4.32
CA TYR A 214 -1.49 7.88 -5.77
C TYR A 214 -1.55 9.36 -6.19
N ARG A 215 -2.49 10.14 -5.65
CA ARG A 215 -2.60 11.58 -5.91
C ARG A 215 -1.35 12.35 -5.48
N LEU A 216 -0.76 11.96 -4.33
CA LEU A 216 0.50 12.56 -3.88
C LEU A 216 1.67 12.17 -4.79
N ALA A 217 1.70 10.92 -5.25
CA ALA A 217 2.71 10.38 -6.16
C ALA A 217 2.59 10.91 -7.59
N GLN A 218 1.52 11.63 -7.94
CA GLN A 218 1.41 12.38 -9.19
C GLN A 218 2.03 13.79 -9.11
N LYS A 219 2.28 14.30 -7.89
CA LYS A 219 2.93 15.59 -7.69
C LYS A 219 4.43 15.47 -7.96
N PRO A 220 5.11 16.53 -8.42
CA PRO A 220 6.53 16.46 -8.75
C PRO A 220 7.35 16.04 -7.52
N LEU A 221 8.09 14.95 -7.66
CA LEU A 221 8.95 14.41 -6.61
C LEU A 221 10.39 14.85 -6.84
N LEU A 222 11.13 15.10 -5.77
CA LEU A 222 12.58 15.26 -5.82
C LEU A 222 13.21 13.88 -5.94
N ILE A 223 13.49 13.46 -7.17
CA ILE A 223 14.06 12.15 -7.47
C ILE A 223 15.56 12.29 -7.64
N ASN A 224 16.31 11.66 -6.74
CA ASN A 224 17.71 11.37 -6.96
C ASN A 224 17.83 9.95 -7.51
N VAL A 225 18.18 9.82 -8.79
CA VAL A 225 18.29 8.51 -9.46
C VAL A 225 19.38 7.64 -8.82
N LEU A 226 20.39 8.26 -8.21
CA LEU A 226 21.49 7.57 -7.52
C LEU A 226 21.14 7.17 -6.09
N ASP A 227 20.11 7.78 -5.50
CA ASP A 227 19.67 7.53 -4.12
C ASP A 227 18.13 7.50 -4.04
N PRO A 228 17.50 6.33 -4.28
CA PRO A 228 16.05 6.20 -4.19
C PRO A 228 15.54 6.06 -2.74
N TYR A 229 16.40 6.16 -1.71
CA TYR A 229 16.00 5.88 -0.32
C TYR A 229 14.91 6.83 0.19
N ALA A 230 14.89 8.05 -0.31
CA ALA A 230 13.88 9.05 0.02
C ALA A 230 12.46 8.63 -0.42
N LEU A 231 12.34 7.78 -1.44
CA LEU A 231 11.06 7.30 -1.97
C LEU A 231 10.58 5.98 -1.33
N LEU A 232 11.42 5.29 -0.55
CA LEU A 232 11.07 4.03 0.11
C LEU A 232 9.82 4.09 1.01
N PRO A 233 9.46 5.20 1.68
CA PRO A 233 8.24 5.26 2.47
C PRO A 233 6.97 5.01 1.64
N PHE A 234 6.94 5.37 0.34
CA PHE A 234 5.84 5.00 -0.55
C PHE A 234 5.70 3.47 -0.67
N GLY A 235 6.81 2.79 -0.98
CA GLY A 235 6.85 1.33 -1.11
C GLY A 235 6.46 0.61 0.19
N ARG A 236 6.96 1.08 1.34
CA ARG A 236 6.63 0.51 2.66
C ARG A 236 5.15 0.66 3.00
N LEU A 237 4.56 1.83 2.74
CA LEU A 237 3.14 2.06 2.98
C LEU A 237 2.26 1.18 2.09
N ALA A 238 2.50 1.19 0.79
CA ALA A 238 1.74 0.36 -0.17
C ALA A 238 1.80 -1.13 0.21
N LEU A 239 3.00 -1.61 0.57
CA LEU A 239 3.18 -2.98 1.04
C LEU A 239 2.39 -3.25 2.33
N GLN A 240 2.37 -2.33 3.28
CA GLN A 240 1.65 -2.50 4.54
C GLN A 240 0.13 -2.60 4.32
N TYR A 241 -0.47 -1.78 3.45
CA TYR A 241 -1.90 -1.88 3.11
C TYR A 241 -2.21 -3.21 2.43
N SER A 242 -1.40 -3.59 1.43
CA SER A 242 -1.54 -4.87 0.75
C SER A 242 -1.43 -6.05 1.71
N LEU A 243 -0.43 -6.06 2.59
CA LEU A 243 -0.23 -7.12 3.59
C LEU A 243 -1.35 -7.18 4.63
N THR A 244 -2.01 -6.05 4.93
CA THR A 244 -3.17 -6.04 5.82
C THR A 244 -4.37 -6.72 5.17
N LEU A 245 -4.58 -6.50 3.87
CA LEU A 245 -5.62 -7.22 3.13
C LEU A 245 -5.27 -8.69 2.95
N VAL A 246 -4.00 -9.03 2.67
CA VAL A 246 -3.54 -10.43 2.62
C VAL A 246 -3.77 -11.12 3.96
N GLY A 247 -3.37 -10.50 5.08
CA GLY A 247 -3.58 -11.07 6.41
C GLY A 247 -5.06 -11.29 6.73
N LEU A 248 -5.93 -10.36 6.32
CA LEU A 248 -7.38 -10.52 6.41
C LEU A 248 -7.89 -11.74 5.62
N ILE A 249 -7.46 -11.89 4.37
CA ILE A 249 -7.88 -13.01 3.52
C ILE A 249 -7.38 -14.34 4.09
N LEU A 250 -6.12 -14.41 4.52
CA LEU A 250 -5.54 -15.63 5.10
C LEU A 250 -6.26 -16.03 6.39
N LEU A 251 -6.63 -15.06 7.22
CA LEU A 251 -7.35 -15.31 8.47
C LEU A 251 -8.76 -15.84 8.23
N LEU A 252 -9.35 -15.59 7.05
CA LEU A 252 -10.61 -16.18 6.62
C LEU A 252 -10.39 -17.56 5.98
N VAL A 253 -9.52 -17.64 4.97
CA VAL A 253 -9.34 -18.85 4.14
C VAL A 253 -8.71 -20.01 4.92
N VAL A 254 -7.68 -19.76 5.75
CA VAL A 254 -6.98 -20.84 6.47
C VAL A 254 -7.91 -21.62 7.41
N PRO A 255 -8.69 -20.98 8.30
CA PRO A 255 -9.55 -21.73 9.22
C PRO A 255 -10.90 -22.16 8.63
N LEU A 256 -11.41 -21.45 7.60
CA LEU A 256 -12.62 -21.89 6.89
C LEU A 256 -12.35 -23.06 5.95
N GLY A 257 -11.10 -23.24 5.56
CA GLY A 257 -10.68 -24.25 4.62
C GLY A 257 -10.98 -23.83 3.20
N ARG A 258 -11.06 -24.85 2.34
CA ARG A 258 -11.22 -24.69 0.91
C ARG A 258 -12.61 -24.11 0.57
N PRO A 259 -12.69 -23.14 -0.34
CA PRO A 259 -13.96 -22.70 -0.90
C PRO A 259 -14.71 -23.87 -1.58
N SER A 260 -15.97 -24.05 -1.22
CA SER A 260 -16.85 -25.10 -1.73
C SER A 260 -17.65 -24.66 -2.96
N ALA A 261 -18.00 -23.38 -3.04
CA ALA A 261 -18.86 -22.82 -4.07
C ALA A 261 -18.14 -21.72 -4.88
N LEU A 262 -18.61 -21.48 -6.11
CA LEU A 262 -17.97 -20.57 -7.07
C LEU A 262 -17.95 -19.11 -6.56
N ASP A 263 -18.98 -18.69 -5.85
CA ASP A 263 -19.07 -17.38 -5.20
C ASP A 263 -17.99 -17.18 -4.14
N GLU A 264 -17.68 -18.21 -3.34
CA GLU A 264 -16.58 -18.16 -2.37
C GLU A 264 -15.22 -17.98 -3.07
N TYR A 265 -14.98 -18.65 -4.20
CA TYR A 265 -13.77 -18.42 -5.02
C TYR A 265 -13.73 -16.99 -5.56
N LEU A 266 -14.85 -16.48 -6.07
CA LEU A 266 -14.92 -15.11 -6.58
C LEU A 266 -14.58 -14.09 -5.49
N VAL A 267 -15.06 -14.29 -4.26
CA VAL A 267 -14.71 -13.43 -3.12
C VAL A 267 -13.20 -13.45 -2.86
N VAL A 268 -12.57 -14.62 -2.84
CA VAL A 268 -11.12 -14.72 -2.61
C VAL A 268 -10.32 -14.10 -3.75
N ILE A 269 -10.72 -14.32 -5.01
CA ILE A 269 -10.07 -13.74 -6.20
C ILE A 269 -10.18 -12.21 -6.17
N LEU A 270 -11.37 -11.67 -5.93
CA LEU A 270 -11.59 -10.22 -5.86
C LEU A 270 -10.84 -9.59 -4.70
N ALA A 271 -10.82 -10.23 -3.53
CA ALA A 271 -10.06 -9.74 -2.38
C ALA A 271 -8.54 -9.76 -2.66
N SER A 272 -8.03 -10.81 -3.31
CA SER A 272 -6.62 -10.93 -3.71
C SER A 272 -6.23 -9.92 -4.80
N LEU A 273 -7.14 -9.64 -5.73
CA LEU A 273 -6.94 -8.56 -6.69
C LEU A 273 -6.93 -7.20 -5.98
N GLY A 274 -7.81 -7.02 -4.99
CA GLY A 274 -7.84 -5.84 -4.13
C GLY A 274 -6.53 -5.60 -3.37
N SER A 275 -5.91 -6.66 -2.81
CA SER A 275 -4.60 -6.53 -2.15
C SER A 275 -3.49 -6.15 -3.15
N LEU A 276 -3.47 -6.78 -4.34
CA LEU A 276 -2.51 -6.44 -5.39
C LEU A 276 -2.68 -4.99 -5.88
N LEU A 277 -3.92 -4.54 -6.09
CA LEU A 277 -4.22 -3.17 -6.48
C LEU A 277 -3.83 -2.18 -5.39
N ALA A 278 -4.04 -2.52 -4.12
CA ALA A 278 -3.60 -1.71 -2.99
C ALA A 278 -2.07 -1.52 -2.96
N LEU A 279 -1.30 -2.48 -3.49
CA LEU A 279 0.14 -2.36 -3.69
C LEU A 279 0.49 -1.53 -4.93
N VAL A 280 -0.11 -1.82 -6.09
CA VAL A 280 0.33 -1.27 -7.39
C VAL A 280 -0.14 0.17 -7.59
N ILE A 281 -1.41 0.47 -7.32
CA ILE A 281 -2.02 1.78 -7.57
C ILE A 281 -1.22 2.94 -6.93
N PRO A 282 -0.91 2.94 -5.61
CA PRO A 282 -0.20 4.06 -5.00
C PRO A 282 1.24 4.23 -5.51
N LEU A 283 1.85 3.17 -6.03
CA LEU A 283 3.24 3.18 -6.49
C LEU A 283 3.39 3.57 -7.96
N TRP A 284 2.32 3.44 -8.75
CA TRP A 284 2.35 3.71 -10.20
C TRP A 284 2.82 5.13 -10.54
N GLY A 285 2.38 6.13 -9.77
CA GLY A 285 2.82 7.52 -9.95
C GLY A 285 4.32 7.70 -9.72
N VAL A 286 4.85 7.09 -8.65
CA VAL A 286 6.28 7.13 -8.32
C VAL A 286 7.10 6.39 -9.38
N HIS A 287 6.63 5.21 -9.81
CA HIS A 287 7.26 4.41 -10.85
C HIS A 287 7.46 5.20 -12.14
N ARG A 288 6.40 5.87 -12.62
CA ARG A 288 6.46 6.69 -13.84
C ARG A 288 7.48 7.83 -13.70
N GLN A 289 7.47 8.57 -12.59
CA GLN A 289 8.41 9.67 -12.40
C GLN A 289 9.86 9.19 -12.28
N MET A 290 10.10 8.05 -11.60
CA MET A 290 11.44 7.44 -11.51
C MET A 290 11.95 7.01 -12.88
N GLN A 291 11.09 6.40 -13.70
CA GLN A 291 11.42 5.99 -15.06
C GLN A 291 11.79 7.21 -15.93
N THR A 292 11.02 8.29 -15.86
CA THR A 292 11.33 9.53 -16.60
C THR A 292 12.65 10.14 -16.12
N ALA A 293 12.87 10.28 -14.81
CA ALA A 293 14.12 10.83 -14.28
C ALA A 293 15.35 9.99 -14.68
N LYS A 294 15.20 8.66 -14.72
CA LYS A 294 16.23 7.74 -15.21
C LYS A 294 16.53 7.94 -16.69
N GLN A 295 15.50 8.05 -17.53
CA GLN A 295 15.65 8.29 -18.97
C GLN A 295 16.34 9.64 -19.25
N GLU A 296 15.95 10.71 -18.54
CA GLU A 296 16.58 12.03 -18.65
C GLU A 296 18.06 11.99 -18.27
N MET A 297 18.41 11.27 -17.20
CA MET A 297 19.81 11.14 -16.78
C MET A 297 20.63 10.32 -17.78
N LEU A 298 20.07 9.24 -18.33
CA LEU A 298 20.72 8.44 -19.37
C LEU A 298 20.92 9.24 -20.66
N ALA A 299 19.95 10.07 -21.05
CA ALA A 299 20.08 10.97 -22.19
C ALA A 299 21.23 11.96 -22.01
N LYS A 300 21.33 12.60 -20.83
CA LYS A 300 22.45 13.51 -20.51
C LYS A 300 23.81 12.80 -20.58
N ILE A 301 23.90 11.56 -20.10
CA ILE A 301 25.14 10.77 -20.19
C ILE A 301 25.46 10.44 -21.64
N HIS A 302 24.44 10.14 -22.46
CA HIS A 302 24.63 9.91 -23.89
C HIS A 302 25.13 11.16 -24.62
N ASP A 303 24.59 12.34 -24.31
CA ASP A 303 25.07 13.61 -24.86
C ASP A 303 26.53 13.87 -24.47
N GLN A 304 26.92 13.57 -23.22
CA GLN A 304 28.32 13.67 -22.77
C GLN A 304 29.25 12.67 -23.45
N PHE A 305 28.78 11.45 -23.75
CA PHE A 305 29.54 10.51 -24.56
C PHE A 305 29.74 11.01 -25.98
N ARG A 306 28.69 11.60 -26.56
CA ARG A 306 28.75 12.19 -27.89
C ARG A 306 29.74 13.36 -27.94
N GLU A 307 29.73 14.23 -26.94
CA GLU A 307 30.72 15.31 -26.81
C GLU A 307 32.16 14.79 -26.78
N VAL A 308 32.43 13.72 -26.03
CA VAL A 308 33.74 13.07 -25.99
C VAL A 308 34.11 12.46 -27.35
N GLN A 309 33.14 11.82 -28.03
CA GLN A 309 33.35 11.25 -29.36
C GLN A 309 33.61 12.32 -30.41
N ASP A 310 32.80 13.38 -30.44
CA ASP A 310 32.93 14.49 -31.38
C ASP A 310 34.29 15.18 -31.19
N THR A 311 34.74 15.35 -29.93
CA THR A 311 36.09 15.82 -29.61
C THR A 311 37.13 14.91 -30.25
N LEU A 312 37.08 13.60 -30.01
CA LEU A 312 38.04 12.64 -30.58
C LEU A 312 38.04 12.61 -32.13
N LEU A 313 36.92 12.91 -32.77
CA LEU A 313 36.77 12.90 -34.23
C LEU A 313 37.19 14.20 -34.92
N ASP A 314 37.35 15.31 -34.21
CA ASP A 314 37.71 16.62 -34.78
C ASP A 314 39.12 16.65 -35.39
N GLY A 315 39.89 15.55 -35.28
CA GLY A 315 41.15 15.37 -36.00
C GLY A 315 42.30 16.22 -35.45
N SER A 316 42.10 16.91 -34.33
CA SER A 316 43.17 17.59 -33.59
C SER A 316 44.22 16.59 -33.09
N ARG A 317 45.50 17.00 -33.15
CA ARG A 317 46.58 16.21 -32.53
C ARG A 317 46.47 16.33 -31.01
N PHE A 318 45.89 15.31 -30.38
CA PHE A 318 45.81 15.23 -28.93
C PHE A 318 47.18 14.97 -28.31
N GLU A 319 47.48 15.69 -27.24
CA GLU A 319 48.58 15.27 -26.36
C GLU A 319 48.18 14.02 -25.58
N LYS A 320 49.17 13.22 -25.16
CA LYS A 320 48.91 11.99 -24.40
C LYS A 320 48.06 12.24 -23.14
N ALA A 321 48.31 13.35 -22.45
CA ALA A 321 47.56 13.73 -21.25
C ALA A 321 46.07 13.98 -21.52
N GLU A 322 45.71 14.55 -22.68
CA GLU A 322 44.33 14.80 -23.08
C GLU A 322 43.60 13.49 -23.43
N LEU A 323 44.29 12.56 -24.10
CA LEU A 323 43.76 11.22 -24.36
C LEU A 323 43.50 10.45 -23.07
N ASP A 324 44.41 10.56 -22.10
CA ASP A 324 44.26 9.93 -20.79
C ASP A 324 43.05 10.52 -20.01
N ASP A 325 42.83 11.84 -20.04
CA ASP A 325 41.66 12.49 -19.43
C ASP A 325 40.34 12.08 -20.11
N LEU A 326 40.30 12.05 -21.45
CA LEU A 326 39.12 11.62 -22.21
C LEU A 326 38.78 10.14 -21.94
N SER A 327 39.81 9.28 -21.82
CA SER A 327 39.67 7.88 -21.43
C SER A 327 39.10 7.74 -20.02
N GLU A 328 39.64 8.47 -19.04
CA GLU A 328 39.16 8.47 -17.66
C GLU A 328 37.71 8.98 -17.58
N ARG A 329 37.37 10.05 -18.31
CA ARG A 329 36.01 10.58 -18.40
C ARG A 329 35.06 9.55 -19.00
N THR A 330 35.45 8.87 -20.07
CA THR A 330 34.67 7.81 -20.72
C THR A 330 34.41 6.64 -19.76
N GLU A 331 35.42 6.24 -19.00
CA GLU A 331 35.27 5.17 -18.00
C GLU A 331 34.31 5.59 -16.88
N LYS A 332 34.44 6.80 -16.34
CA LYS A 332 33.53 7.36 -15.32
C LYS A 332 32.08 7.40 -15.83
N LEU A 333 31.86 7.87 -17.06
CA LEU A 333 30.53 7.89 -17.67
C LEU A 333 29.97 6.49 -17.89
N THR A 334 30.81 5.52 -18.26
CA THR A 334 30.39 4.11 -18.47
C THR A 334 29.95 3.48 -17.15
N ARG A 335 30.74 3.68 -16.08
CA ARG A 335 30.38 3.23 -14.73
C ARG A 335 29.09 3.89 -14.24
N LEU A 336 28.93 5.20 -14.44
CA LEU A 336 27.73 5.93 -14.06
C LEU A 336 26.49 5.45 -14.83
N ARG A 337 26.61 5.25 -16.15
CA ARG A 337 25.54 4.69 -17.00
C ARG A 337 25.08 3.33 -16.49
N LYS A 338 26.02 2.43 -16.20
CA LYS A 338 25.72 1.10 -15.65
C LYS A 338 24.99 1.22 -14.31
N HIS A 339 25.49 2.07 -13.41
CA HIS A 339 24.87 2.28 -12.10
C HIS A 339 23.42 2.80 -12.20
N ILE A 340 23.17 3.77 -13.09
CA ILE A 340 21.81 4.29 -13.35
C ILE A 340 20.94 3.22 -14.01
N TRP A 341 21.48 2.42 -14.93
CA TRP A 341 20.77 1.34 -15.59
C TRP A 341 20.31 0.27 -14.60
N ASP A 342 21.16 -0.08 -13.63
CA ASP A 342 20.87 -1.08 -12.60
C ASP A 342 19.96 -0.54 -11.47
N ALA A 343 19.79 0.79 -11.37
CA ALA A 343 18.91 1.39 -10.38
C ALA A 343 17.44 0.96 -10.61
N PRO A 344 16.70 0.57 -9.54
CA PRO A 344 15.33 0.09 -9.66
C PRO A 344 14.38 1.21 -10.10
N ASN A 345 13.42 0.89 -10.97
CA ASN A 345 12.40 1.84 -11.41
C ASN A 345 11.21 1.94 -10.44
N TRP A 346 11.23 1.19 -9.35
CA TRP A 346 10.17 1.15 -8.34
C TRP A 346 10.73 1.64 -7.00
N PRO A 347 9.88 2.16 -6.10
CA PRO A 347 10.30 2.67 -4.78
C PRO A 347 10.63 1.55 -3.79
N PHE A 348 11.48 0.62 -4.22
CA PHE A 348 12.02 -0.49 -3.46
C PHE A 348 13.54 -0.49 -3.63
N LYS A 349 14.25 -1.09 -2.66
CA LYS A 349 15.74 -1.08 -2.68
C LYS A 349 16.30 -1.84 -3.88
N THR A 350 15.66 -2.95 -4.25
CA THR A 350 16.11 -3.85 -5.32
C THR A 350 14.92 -4.43 -6.07
N TRP A 351 15.15 -4.88 -7.31
CA TRP A 351 14.15 -5.63 -8.08
C TRP A 351 13.61 -6.85 -7.31
N ALA A 352 14.48 -7.57 -6.60
CA ALA A 352 14.09 -8.71 -5.78
C ALA A 352 13.09 -8.32 -4.67
N SER A 353 13.22 -7.13 -4.07
CA SER A 353 12.24 -6.65 -3.08
C SER A 353 10.89 -6.29 -3.70
N THR A 354 10.86 -5.76 -4.94
CA THR A 354 9.63 -5.55 -5.69
C THR A 354 8.93 -6.88 -5.96
N LEU A 355 9.66 -7.88 -6.46
CA LEU A 355 9.12 -9.22 -6.73
C LEU A 355 8.57 -9.86 -5.45
N ARG A 356 9.30 -9.79 -4.33
CA ARG A 356 8.82 -10.30 -3.04
C ARG A 356 7.54 -9.60 -2.59
N ALA A 357 7.41 -8.29 -2.80
CA ALA A 357 6.21 -7.55 -2.45
C ALA A 357 5.00 -8.01 -3.28
N VAL A 358 5.18 -8.19 -4.60
CA VAL A 358 4.13 -8.69 -5.50
C VAL A 358 3.75 -10.12 -5.14
N LEU A 359 4.73 -11.01 -4.94
CA LEU A 359 4.48 -12.39 -4.52
C LEU A 359 3.75 -12.43 -3.18
N ALA A 360 4.13 -11.59 -2.22
CA ALA A 360 3.45 -11.49 -0.92
C ALA A 360 1.98 -11.05 -1.07
N ALA A 361 1.69 -10.11 -1.99
CA ALA A 361 0.33 -9.69 -2.29
C ALA A 361 -0.52 -10.82 -2.91
N LEU A 362 0.12 -11.71 -3.67
CA LEU A 362 -0.49 -12.85 -4.37
C LEU A 362 -0.59 -14.13 -3.53
N ILE A 363 -0.03 -14.17 -2.31
CA ILE A 363 -0.03 -15.37 -1.45
C ILE A 363 -1.42 -16.01 -1.34
N PRO A 364 -2.53 -15.28 -1.09
CA PRO A 364 -3.83 -15.92 -0.95
C PRO A 364 -4.28 -16.66 -2.22
N LEU A 365 -4.02 -16.08 -3.40
CA LEU A 365 -4.34 -16.70 -4.67
C LEU A 365 -3.48 -17.93 -4.93
N ILE A 366 -2.17 -17.85 -4.61
CA ILE A 366 -1.24 -18.98 -4.72
C ILE A 366 -1.70 -20.13 -3.80
N LEU A 367 -2.13 -19.83 -2.58
CA LEU A 367 -2.62 -20.85 -1.64
C LEU A 367 -3.88 -21.54 -2.15
N VAL A 368 -4.87 -20.79 -2.67
CA VAL A 368 -6.07 -21.40 -3.24
C VAL A 368 -5.71 -22.25 -4.48
N ALA A 369 -4.85 -21.74 -5.37
CA ALA A 369 -4.41 -22.50 -6.53
C ALA A 369 -3.67 -23.80 -6.13
N LEU A 370 -2.84 -23.74 -5.07
CA LEU A 370 -2.14 -24.91 -4.54
C LEU A 370 -3.13 -25.92 -3.93
N GLN A 371 -4.11 -25.45 -3.17
CA GLN A 371 -5.16 -26.30 -2.60
C GLN A 371 -5.97 -27.02 -3.70
N GLU A 372 -6.32 -26.31 -4.77
CA GLU A 372 -6.98 -26.93 -5.93
C GLU A 372 -6.08 -27.91 -6.66
N GLY A 373 -4.80 -27.58 -6.87
CA GLY A 373 -3.83 -28.46 -7.52
C GLY A 373 -3.60 -29.75 -6.74
N VAL A 374 -3.47 -29.66 -5.41
CA VAL A 374 -3.34 -30.84 -4.54
C VAL A 374 -4.59 -31.70 -4.61
N LYS A 375 -5.79 -31.09 -4.56
CA LYS A 375 -7.06 -31.83 -4.63
C LYS A 375 -7.21 -32.55 -5.97
N PHE A 376 -6.94 -31.85 -7.07
CA PHE A 376 -6.94 -32.45 -8.41
C PHE A 376 -5.97 -33.64 -8.51
N TYR A 377 -4.76 -33.51 -7.97
CA TYR A 377 -3.77 -34.57 -7.98
C TYR A 377 -4.18 -35.78 -7.11
N VAL A 378 -4.75 -35.54 -5.93
CA VAL A 378 -5.26 -36.58 -5.03
C VAL A 378 -6.42 -37.34 -5.67
N ASP A 379 -7.40 -36.63 -6.24
CA ASP A 379 -8.55 -37.23 -6.93
C ASP A 379 -8.10 -38.03 -8.17
N TYR A 380 -7.06 -37.57 -8.87
CA TYR A 380 -6.47 -38.27 -10.01
C TYR A 380 -5.79 -39.59 -9.59
N LEU A 381 -5.05 -39.59 -8.48
CA LEU A 381 -4.31 -40.77 -8.02
C LEU A 381 -5.17 -41.80 -7.28
N LEU A 382 -6.06 -41.35 -6.41
CA LEU A 382 -6.84 -42.22 -5.52
C LEU A 382 -8.23 -42.56 -6.09
N GLY A 383 -8.58 -42.00 -7.26
CA GLY A 383 -9.94 -41.98 -7.76
C GLY A 383 -10.78 -40.92 -7.03
N PRO A 384 -11.96 -40.58 -7.58
CA PRO A 384 -12.84 -39.60 -6.94
C PRO A 384 -13.20 -40.10 -5.54
N SER A 385 -12.88 -39.30 -4.52
CA SER A 385 -13.36 -39.57 -3.17
C SER A 385 -14.89 -39.69 -3.21
N PRO A 386 -15.50 -40.73 -2.61
CA PRO A 386 -16.95 -40.81 -2.53
C PRO A 386 -17.45 -39.51 -1.90
N GLY A 387 -18.32 -38.80 -2.62
CA GLY A 387 -18.86 -37.52 -2.17
C GLY A 387 -19.47 -37.65 -0.76
N PRO A 388 -19.44 -36.58 0.04
CA PRO A 388 -20.06 -36.56 1.37
C PRO A 388 -21.56 -36.82 1.31
#